data_AF-A0A7X3RNE7-F1
#
_entry.id   AF-A0A7X3RNE7-F1
#
_cell.length_a   1.000
_cell.length_b   1.000
_cell.length_c   1.000
_cell.angle_alpha   90.00
_cell.angle_beta   90.00
_cell.angle_gamma   90.00
#
_symmetry.space_group_name_H-M   'P 1'
#
loop_
_entity.id
_entity.type
_entity.pdbx_description
1 polymer ?
#
loop_
_entity_poly.entity_id
_entity_poly.type
_entity_poly.pdbx_seq_one_letter_code
_entity_poly.pdbx_strand_id
1 'polypeptide(L)' 'MDTKPLAISLFAGAGGCSLGFKRAGYNILYAIDINENAVGTYRHNFPDTQCEMADIMSYDFEKLLKNLKL' A
#
# COMPACT_ATOMS: atom_id res chain seq x y z
N MET A 1 -10.03 -19.41 12.56
CA MET A 1 -10.32 -18.09 11.95
C MET A 1 -9.32 -17.93 10.83
N ASP A 2 -9.79 -17.84 9.59
CA ASP A 2 -8.90 -17.67 8.45
C ASP A 2 -8.28 -16.27 8.50
N THR A 3 -6.97 -16.20 8.73
CA THR A 3 -6.25 -14.93 8.75
C THR A 3 -6.14 -14.41 7.33
N LYS A 4 -6.66 -13.19 7.08
CA LYS A 4 -6.52 -12.53 5.78
C LYS A 4 -5.03 -12.36 5.46
N PRO A 5 -4.57 -12.73 4.25
CA PRO A 5 -3.19 -12.49 3.86
C PRO A 5 -2.91 -10.98 3.83
N LEU A 6 -1.72 -10.62 4.28
CA LEU A 6 -1.25 -9.23 4.36
C LEU A 6 -0.45 -8.90 3.10
N ALA A 7 -0.56 -7.66 2.62
CA ALA A 7 0.22 -7.19 1.47
C ALA A 7 0.66 -5.74 1.63
N ILE A 8 1.80 -5.43 1.01
CA ILE A 8 2.31 -4.08 0.77
C ILE A 8 2.28 -3.84 -0.74
N SER A 9 1.70 -2.72 -1.17
CA SER A 9 1.54 -2.37 -2.57
C SER A 9 2.64 -1.40 -3.02
N LEU A 10 3.67 -1.90 -3.68
CA LEU A 10 4.71 -1.06 -4.29
C LEU A 10 4.28 -0.67 -5.71
N PHE A 11 4.76 0.49 -6.20
CA PHE A 11 4.34 1.07 -7.48
C PHE A 11 2.81 1.11 -7.60
N ALA A 12 2.16 1.56 -6.52
CA ALA A 12 0.74 1.34 -6.29
C ALA A 12 -0.16 1.99 -7.34
N GLY A 13 0.33 3.02 -8.04
CA GLY A 13 -0.43 3.83 -8.95
C GLY A 13 -1.71 4.36 -8.28
N ALA A 14 -2.80 4.42 -9.04
CA ALA A 14 -4.13 4.75 -8.52
C ALA A 14 -4.80 3.60 -7.72
N GLY A 15 -4.13 2.45 -7.57
CA GLY A 15 -4.58 1.32 -6.75
C GLY A 15 -5.37 0.21 -7.46
N GLY A 16 -5.25 0.09 -8.79
CA GLY A 16 -5.94 -0.97 -9.55
C GLY A 16 -5.57 -2.39 -9.10
N CYS A 17 -4.28 -2.65 -8.86
CA CYS A 17 -3.81 -3.94 -8.35
C CYS A 17 -4.29 -4.19 -6.91
N SER A 18 -4.21 -3.16 -6.04
CA SER A 18 -4.70 -3.23 -4.67
C SER A 18 -6.20 -3.53 -4.60
N LEU A 19 -7.02 -2.99 -5.53
CA LEU A 19 -8.44 -3.31 -5.61
C LEU A 19 -8.66 -4.80 -5.87
N GLY A 20 -7.88 -5.38 -6.78
CA GLY A 20 -7.91 -6.82 -7.08
C GLY A 20 -7.57 -7.66 -5.86
N PHE A 21 -6.48 -7.34 -5.16
CA PHE A 21 -6.08 -8.05 -3.93
C PHE A 21 -7.11 -7.90 -2.80
N LYS A 22 -7.67 -6.71 -2.59
CA LYS A 22 -8.75 -6.48 -1.60
C LYS A 22 -9.98 -7.34 -1.92
N ARG A 23 -10.35 -7.47 -3.20
CA ARG A 23 -11.42 -8.37 -3.66
C ARG A 23 -11.08 -9.85 -3.48
N ALA A 24 -9.81 -10.22 -3.55
CA ALA A 24 -9.30 -11.56 -3.28
C ALA A 24 -9.14 -11.87 -1.77
N GLY A 25 -9.52 -10.94 -0.88
CA GLY A 25 -9.51 -11.16 0.57
C GLY A 25 -8.24 -10.71 1.30
N TYR A 26 -7.31 -10.03 0.61
CA TYR A 26 -6.11 -9.49 1.22
C TYR A 26 -6.39 -8.23 2.03
N ASN A 27 -5.59 -8.01 3.07
CA ASN A 27 -5.50 -6.73 3.76
C ASN A 27 -4.26 -5.97 3.28
N ILE A 28 -4.45 -4.84 2.61
CA ILE A 28 -3.34 -3.99 2.14
C ILE A 28 -2.95 -3.05 3.29
N LEU A 29 -1.78 -3.29 3.88
CA LEU A 29 -1.29 -2.55 5.02
C LEU A 29 -0.67 -1.20 4.64
N TYR A 30 -0.03 -1.16 3.47
CA TYR A 30 0.74 0.00 3.01
C TYR A 30 0.78 0.06 1.49
N ALA A 31 0.89 1.27 0.95
CA ALA A 31 1.10 1.52 -0.47
C ALA A 31 2.15 2.63 -0.69
N ILE A 32 2.96 2.50 -1.73
CA ILE A 32 3.97 3.51 -2.11
C ILE A 32 3.90 3.74 -3.61
N ASP A 33 3.92 5.00 -4.01
CA ASP A 33 4.17 5.41 -5.38
C ASP A 33 4.95 6.72 -5.41
N ILE A 34 5.67 7.00 -6.50
CA ILE A 34 6.43 8.26 -6.66
C ILE A 34 5.55 9.39 -7.24
N ASN A 35 4.43 9.03 -7.88
CA ASN A 35 3.57 9.99 -8.56
C ASN A 35 2.50 10.57 -7.63
N GLU A 36 2.56 11.88 -7.39
CA GLU A 36 1.62 12.60 -6.49
C GLU A 36 0.14 12.40 -6.87
N ASN A 37 -0.21 12.50 -8.16
CA ASN A 37 -1.59 12.34 -8.62
C ASN A 37 -2.09 10.91 -8.40
N ALA A 38 -1.22 9.93 -8.62
CA ALA A 38 -1.53 8.53 -8.37
C ALA A 38 -1.78 8.27 -6.88
N VAL A 39 -0.90 8.79 -6.00
CA VAL A 39 -1.06 8.71 -4.54
C VAL A 39 -2.35 9.40 -4.08
N GLY A 40 -2.66 10.59 -4.61
CA GLY A 40 -3.91 11.29 -4.31
C GLY A 40 -5.14 10.45 -4.67
N THR A 41 -5.12 9.84 -5.85
CA THR A 41 -6.19 8.94 -6.31
C THR A 41 -6.27 7.67 -5.46
N TYR A 42 -5.14 7.09 -5.09
CA TYR A 42 -5.07 5.93 -4.22
C TYR A 42 -5.71 6.22 -2.87
N ARG A 43 -5.31 7.31 -2.20
CA ARG A 43 -5.84 7.73 -0.90
C ARG A 43 -7.35 7.98 -0.95
N HIS A 44 -7.85 8.54 -2.04
CA HIS A 44 -9.30 8.70 -2.26
C HIS A 44 -10.04 7.36 -2.32
N ASN A 45 -9.48 6.38 -3.06
CA ASN A 45 -10.10 5.06 -3.26
C ASN A 45 -9.93 4.11 -2.07
N PHE A 46 -8.85 4.26 -1.29
CA PHE A 46 -8.46 3.40 -0.18
C PHE A 46 -8.16 4.22 1.09
N PRO A 47 -9.15 4.90 1.68
CA PRO A 47 -8.94 5.78 2.83
C PRO A 47 -8.39 5.07 4.08
N ASP A 48 -8.62 3.75 4.19
CA ASP A 48 -8.14 2.93 5.31
C ASP A 48 -6.72 2.37 5.09
N THR A 49 -6.12 2.56 3.91
CA THR A 49 -4.77 2.09 3.58
C THR A 49 -3.82 3.28 3.52
N GLN A 50 -2.76 3.26 4.33
CA GLN A 50 -1.74 4.29 4.26
C GLN A 50 -1.02 4.21 2.91
N CYS A 51 -1.04 5.32 2.16
CA CYS A 51 -0.33 5.46 0.91
C CYS A 51 0.64 6.65 0.98
N GLU A 52 1.92 6.41 0.73
CA GLU A 52 2.98 7.43 0.80
C GLU A 52 3.53 7.76 -0.59
N MET A 53 3.80 9.06 -0.80
CA MET A 53 4.52 9.51 -1.98
C MET A 53 6.01 9.44 -1.70
N ALA A 54 6.69 8.44 -2.26
CA ALA A 54 8.12 8.22 -2.06
C ALA A 54 8.76 7.48 -3.23
N ASP A 55 10.06 7.70 -3.44
CA ASP A 55 10.89 6.86 -4.30
C ASP A 55 11.32 5.62 -3.55
N ILE A 56 10.88 4.45 -4.03
CA ILE A 56 11.18 3.15 -3.44
C ILE A 56 12.68 2.84 -3.39
N MET A 57 13.50 3.45 -4.27
CA MET A 57 14.96 3.22 -4.30
C MET A 57 15.67 3.83 -3.09
N SER A 58 15.02 4.81 -2.44
CA SER A 58 15.55 5.55 -1.28
C SER A 58 14.73 5.31 -0.01
N TYR A 59 13.71 4.46 -0.08
CA TYR A 59 12.75 4.26 1.00
C TYR A 59 13.27 3.29 2.08
N ASP A 60 13.10 3.66 3.35
CA ASP A 60 13.53 2.85 4.49
C ASP A 60 12.48 1.77 4.83
N PHE A 61 12.61 0.62 4.17
CA PHE A 61 11.73 -0.53 4.41
C PHE A 61 11.93 -1.19 5.77
N GLU A 62 13.13 -1.11 6.37
CA GLU A 62 13.34 -1.65 7.72
C GLU A 62 12.51 -0.89 8.75
N LYS A 63 12.50 0.45 8.63
CA LYS A 63 11.67 1.30 9.48
C LYS A 63 10.18 1.06 9.22
N LEU A 64 9.76 0.88 7.96
CA LEU A 64 8.38 0.55 7.64
C LEU A 64 7.96 -0.76 8.32
N LEU A 65 8.73 -1.84 8.17
CA LEU A 65 8.40 -3.15 8.74
C LEU A 65 8.33 -3.08 10.27
N LYS A 66 9.29 -2.40 10.92
CA LYS A 66 9.25 -2.12 12.37
C LYS A 66 7.96 -1.39 12.79
N ASN A 67 7.56 -0.35 12.05
CA ASN A 67 6.33 0.39 12.33
C ASN A 67 5.06 -0.47 12.17
N LEU A 68 5.06 -1.38 11.19
CA LEU A 68 3.98 -2.34 10.94
C LEU A 68 4.00 -3.54 11.90
N LYS A 69 5.02 -3.66 12.77
CA LYS A 69 5.24 -4.79 13.68
C LYS A 69 5.39 -6.12 12.93
N LEU A 70 6.04 -6.09 11.78
CA LEU A 70 6.42 -7.24 10.95
C LEU A 70 7.90 -7.58 11.09
#